data_AF-A0AAE5MRY7-F1
#
_entry.id   AF-A0AAE5MRY7-F1
#
_cell.length_a   1.000
_cell.length_b   1.000
_cell.length_c   1.000
_cell.angle_alpha   90.00
_cell.angle_beta   90.00
_cell.angle_gamma   90.00
#
_symmetry.space_group_name_H-M   'P 1'
#
loop_
_entity.id
_entity.type
_entity.pdbx_description
1 polymer ?
#
loop_
_entity_poly.entity_id
_entity_poly.type
_entity_poly.pdbx_seq_one_letter_code
_entity_poly.pdbx_strand_id
1 'polypeptide(L)'
;MKINLYFQHYASFQEAMEKWNERKKRINFSNLFIIMTDRDGANIEMLKEFDRLPFENKVVLTGREYPEIKSSLFLDGCVEDGHLGDIFKTNFFTGKSRLDDFDFVEFLNGNGNKLL
;
A
#
# COMPACT_ATOMS: atom_id res chain seq x y z
N MET A 1 -22.13 -0.93 6.92
CA MET A 1 -20.91 -1.44 6.26
C MET A 1 -20.05 -2.13 7.31
N LYS A 2 -19.46 -3.29 6.99
CA LYS A 2 -18.54 -4.02 7.86
C LYS A 2 -17.21 -4.16 7.13
N ILE A 3 -16.10 -4.01 7.83
CA ILE A 3 -14.73 -4.18 7.31
C ILE A 3 -14.03 -5.17 8.24
N ASN A 4 -13.28 -6.10 7.66
CA ASN A 4 -12.47 -7.06 8.41
C ASN A 4 -11.03 -6.55 8.51
N LEU A 5 -10.43 -6.67 9.70
CA LEU A 5 -9.02 -6.37 9.94
C LEU A 5 -8.33 -7.67 10.36
N TYR A 6 -7.29 -8.05 9.61
CA TYR A 6 -6.50 -9.25 9.89
C TYR A 6 -5.21 -8.86 10.63
N PHE A 7 -5.07 -9.32 11.87
CA PHE A 7 -3.95 -9.00 12.74
C PHE A 7 -2.94 -10.15 12.77
N GLN A 8 -1.75 -9.96 12.20
CA GLN A 8 -0.76 -11.05 12.01
C GLN A 8 0.15 -11.31 13.22
N HIS A 9 0.45 -10.30 14.03
CA HIS A 9 1.56 -10.35 15.01
C HIS A 9 1.12 -10.23 16.47
N TYR A 10 -0.15 -10.41 16.77
CA TYR A 10 -0.67 -10.34 18.14
C TYR A 10 -1.12 -11.72 18.62
N ALA A 11 -0.81 -12.04 19.87
CA ALA A 11 -1.15 -13.34 20.45
C ALA A 11 -2.65 -13.50 20.75
N SER A 12 -3.38 -12.38 20.82
CA SER A 12 -4.82 -12.36 21.08
C SER A 12 -5.52 -11.18 20.43
N PHE A 13 -6.84 -11.30 20.25
CA PHE A 13 -7.68 -10.19 19.82
C PHE A 13 -7.61 -9.00 20.77
N GLN A 14 -7.55 -9.24 22.08
CA GLN A 14 -7.48 -8.17 23.08
C GLN A 14 -6.23 -7.31 22.89
N GLU A 15 -5.06 -7.95 22.76
CA GLU A 15 -3.80 -7.26 22.50
C GLU A 15 -3.87 -6.43 21.20
N ALA A 16 -4.40 -7.03 20.12
CA ALA A 16 -4.60 -6.35 18.84
C ALA A 16 -5.50 -5.12 18.96
N MET A 17 -6.60 -5.24 19.70
CA MET A 17 -7.57 -4.16 19.93
C MET A 17 -6.97 -3.02 20.76
N GLU A 18 -6.23 -3.34 21.83
CA GLU A 18 -5.53 -2.34 22.65
C GLU A 18 -4.52 -1.56 21.81
N LYS A 19 -3.72 -2.29 21.03
CA LYS A 19 -2.71 -1.72 20.13
C LYS A 19 -3.30 -0.92 18.98
N TRP A 20 -4.45 -1.33 18.43
CA TRP A 20 -5.20 -0.53 17.47
C TRP A 20 -5.68 0.79 18.09
N ASN A 21 -6.28 0.73 19.27
CA ASN A 21 -6.81 1.89 19.98
C ASN A 21 -5.74 2.87 20.44
N GLU A 22 -4.54 2.39 20.79
CA GLU A 22 -3.37 3.21 21.07
C GLU A 22 -2.88 3.93 19.80
N ARG A 23 -2.70 3.19 18.70
CA ARG A 23 -2.11 3.72 17.45
C ARG A 23 -3.02 4.71 16.74
N LYS A 24 -4.34 4.46 16.70
CA LYS A 24 -5.29 5.36 16.01
C LYS A 24 -5.33 6.77 16.60
N LYS A 25 -4.94 6.96 17.87
CA LYS A 25 -4.85 8.28 18.52
C LYS A 25 -3.70 9.14 17.97
N ARG A 26 -2.71 8.52 17.33
CA ARG A 26 -1.52 9.20 16.78
C ARG A 26 -1.68 9.59 15.31
N ILE A 27 -2.85 9.35 14.71
CA ILE A 27 -3.09 9.69 13.31
C ILE A 27 -3.08 11.21 13.16
N ASN A 28 -2.20 11.71 12.30
CA ASN A 28 -2.19 13.10 11.91
C ASN A 28 -3.04 13.29 10.65
N PHE A 29 -4.31 13.65 10.82
CA PHE A 29 -5.25 13.79 9.71
C PHE A 29 -4.94 14.93 8.75
N SER A 30 -4.15 15.94 9.15
CA SER A 30 -3.70 17.00 8.25
C SER A 30 -2.50 16.61 7.39
N ASN A 31 -1.89 15.45 7.63
CA ASN A 31 -0.72 14.97 6.91
C ASN A 31 -0.79 13.45 6.69
N LEU A 32 -1.75 13.01 5.87
CA LEU A 32 -1.97 11.60 5.56
C LEU A 32 -1.19 11.18 4.30
N PHE A 33 -0.66 9.95 4.37
CA PHE A 33 -0.05 9.24 3.26
C PHE A 33 -0.72 7.87 3.16
N ILE A 34 -1.26 7.54 1.99
CA ILE A 34 -2.06 6.32 1.79
C ILE A 34 -1.38 5.44 0.75
N ILE A 35 -1.06 4.22 1.16
CA ILE A 35 -0.52 3.20 0.28
C ILE A 35 -1.53 2.05 0.24
N MET A 36 -1.95 1.69 -0.96
CA MET A 36 -2.73 0.49 -1.26
C MET A 36 -1.87 -0.46 -2.10
N THR A 37 -2.20 -1.74 -2.11
CA THR A 37 -1.66 -2.71 -3.08
C THR A 37 -2.82 -3.32 -3.85
N ASP A 38 -2.61 -3.70 -5.12
CA ASP A 38 -3.60 -4.51 -5.86
C ASP A 38 -3.52 -6.01 -5.54
N ARG A 39 -2.61 -6.37 -4.63
CA ARG A 39 -2.48 -7.70 -4.02
C ARG A 39 -3.84 -8.18 -3.50
N ASP A 40 -4.07 -9.49 -3.58
CA ASP A 40 -5.30 -10.16 -3.15
C ASP A 40 -6.55 -9.83 -4.00
N GLY A 41 -6.36 -9.47 -5.27
CA GLY A 41 -7.43 -9.47 -6.26
C GLY A 41 -8.21 -8.16 -6.39
N ALA A 42 -7.58 -7.00 -6.13
CA ALA A 42 -8.23 -5.73 -6.36
C ALA A 42 -8.59 -5.56 -7.85
N ASN A 43 -9.86 -5.32 -8.14
CA ASN A 43 -10.32 -5.11 -9.51
C ASN A 43 -10.12 -3.65 -9.96
N ILE A 44 -10.28 -3.41 -11.26
CA ILE A 44 -10.05 -2.09 -11.85
C ILE A 44 -11.03 -1.03 -11.30
N GLU A 45 -12.26 -1.40 -10.94
CA GLU A 45 -13.24 -0.52 -10.34
C GLU A 45 -12.77 -0.01 -8.98
N MET A 46 -12.22 -0.89 -8.14
CA MET A 46 -11.64 -0.52 -6.83
C MET A 46 -10.45 0.43 -7.01
N LEU A 47 -9.60 0.20 -8.01
CA LEU A 47 -8.49 1.12 -8.32
C LEU A 47 -9.00 2.50 -8.75
N LYS A 48 -10.06 2.55 -9.58
CA LYS A 48 -10.71 3.81 -9.98
C LYS A 48 -11.35 4.53 -8.80
N GLU A 49 -11.93 3.80 -7.85
CA GLU A 49 -12.48 4.37 -6.62
C GLU A 49 -11.37 4.97 -5.75
N PHE A 50 -10.26 4.24 -5.57
CA PHE A 50 -9.09 4.72 -4.83
C PHE A 50 -8.49 5.98 -5.47
N ASP A 51 -8.34 5.99 -6.80
CA ASP A 51 -7.79 7.12 -7.57
C ASP A 51 -8.61 8.42 -7.36
N ARG A 52 -9.94 8.29 -7.22
CA ARG A 52 -10.86 9.42 -6.98
C ARG A 52 -10.85 9.94 -5.54
N LEU A 53 -10.28 9.22 -4.58
CA LEU A 53 -10.28 9.68 -3.19
C LEU A 53 -9.53 11.02 -3.08
N PRO A 54 -10.03 11.98 -2.29
CA PRO A 54 -9.49 13.34 -2.22
C PRO A 54 -8.24 13.43 -1.32
N PHE A 55 -7.36 12.43 -1.36
CA PHE A 55 -6.08 12.45 -0.68
C PHE A 55 -4.98 12.88 -1.65
N GLU A 56 -4.18 13.83 -1.20
CA GLU A 56 -3.06 14.40 -1.97
C GLU A 56 -1.93 13.39 -2.14
N ASN A 57 -1.55 12.71 -1.06
CA ASN A 57 -0.47 11.74 -1.05
C ASN A 57 -1.05 10.33 -1.00
N LYS A 58 -1.34 9.77 -2.17
CA LYS A 58 -1.81 8.38 -2.29
C LYS A 58 -1.15 7.65 -3.45
N VAL A 59 -0.90 6.37 -3.26
CA VAL A 59 -0.38 5.48 -4.29
C VAL A 59 -0.99 4.09 -4.13
N VAL A 60 -1.25 3.42 -5.24
CA VAL A 60 -1.51 1.98 -5.29
C VAL A 60 -0.34 1.30 -5.98
N LEU A 61 0.34 0.41 -5.27
CA LEU A 61 1.40 -0.42 -5.83
C LEU A 61 0.75 -1.60 -6.57
N THR A 62 1.16 -1.83 -7.81
CA THR A 62 0.51 -2.82 -8.69
C THR A 62 1.51 -3.79 -9.31
N GLY A 63 1.07 -5.03 -9.52
CA GLY A 63 1.84 -6.06 -10.25
C GLY A 63 1.68 -5.98 -11.77
N ARG A 64 0.92 -5.01 -12.28
CA ARG A 64 0.81 -4.72 -13.70
C ARG A 64 0.55 -3.25 -13.95
N GLU A 65 0.72 -2.82 -15.19
CA GLU A 65 0.42 -1.45 -15.60
C GLU A 65 -1.08 -1.18 -15.62
N TYR A 66 -1.46 0.02 -15.15
CA TYR A 66 -2.82 0.56 -15.23
C TYR A 66 -2.77 2.01 -15.72
N PRO A 67 -2.59 2.25 -17.03
CA PRO A 67 -2.38 3.60 -17.58
C PRO A 67 -3.51 4.58 -17.28
N GLU A 68 -4.73 4.10 -16.99
CA GLU A 68 -5.88 4.93 -16.63
C GLU A 68 -5.95 5.32 -15.14
N ILE A 69 -5.10 4.75 -14.28
CA ILE A 69 -5.09 4.98 -12.84
C ILE A 69 -3.92 5.89 -12.49
N LYS A 70 -4.21 7.17 -12.26
CA LYS A 70 -3.15 8.16 -11.97
C LYS A 70 -2.38 7.84 -10.72
N SER A 71 -3.04 7.27 -9.71
CA SER A 71 -2.43 6.86 -8.46
C SER A 71 -1.62 5.55 -8.53
N SER A 72 -1.48 4.88 -9.69
CA SER A 72 -0.85 3.55 -9.76
C SER A 72 0.64 3.59 -10.03
N LEU A 73 1.41 2.81 -9.27
CA LEU A 73 2.82 2.54 -9.51
C LEU A 73 3.04 1.06 -9.78
N PHE A 74 3.45 0.74 -11.00
CA PHE A 74 3.78 -0.63 -11.38
C PHE A 74 5.15 -1.04 -10.83
N LEU A 75 5.18 -2.14 -10.06
CA LEU A 75 6.41 -2.76 -9.58
C LEU A 75 6.75 -3.97 -10.45
N ASP A 76 7.67 -3.77 -11.38
CA ASP A 76 8.09 -4.81 -12.32
C ASP A 76 8.72 -6.03 -11.63
N GLY A 77 8.48 -7.21 -12.19
CA GLY A 77 9.03 -8.47 -11.69
C GLY A 77 8.50 -8.91 -10.32
N CYS A 78 7.34 -8.38 -9.89
CA CYS A 78 6.65 -8.76 -8.66
C CYS A 78 5.17 -9.09 -8.94
N VAL A 79 4.91 -10.17 -9.68
CA VAL A 79 3.57 -10.55 -10.12
C VAL A 79 3.21 -11.95 -9.64
N GLU A 80 2.03 -12.10 -9.06
CA GLU A 80 1.43 -13.36 -8.65
C GLU A 80 -0.06 -13.32 -9.02
N ASP A 81 -0.54 -14.32 -9.76
CA ASP A 81 -1.92 -14.42 -10.24
C ASP A 81 -2.48 -13.16 -10.93
N GLY A 82 -1.62 -12.40 -11.61
CA GLY A 82 -1.99 -11.17 -12.33
C GLY A 82 -2.12 -9.92 -11.47
N HIS A 83 -1.72 -10.01 -10.19
CA HIS A 83 -1.70 -8.92 -9.21
C HIS A 83 -0.29 -8.79 -8.61
N LEU A 84 -0.06 -7.76 -7.78
CA LEU A 84 1.18 -7.60 -7.05
C LEU A 84 1.43 -8.81 -6.13
N GLY A 85 2.60 -9.42 -6.27
CA GLY A 85 3.03 -10.55 -5.46
C GLY A 85 3.56 -10.15 -4.08
N ASP A 86 4.33 -11.04 -3.46
CA ASP A 86 5.02 -10.75 -2.19
C ASP A 86 6.17 -9.74 -2.37
N ILE A 87 5.88 -8.48 -2.05
CA ILE A 87 6.84 -7.38 -2.09
C ILE A 87 7.90 -7.43 -0.99
N PHE A 88 7.70 -8.21 0.06
CA PHE A 88 8.63 -8.33 1.18
C PHE A 88 9.71 -9.38 0.96
N LYS A 89 9.59 -10.20 -0.10
CA LYS A 89 10.58 -11.21 -0.44
C LYS A 89 11.93 -10.56 -0.75
N THR A 90 12.90 -10.76 0.13
CA THR A 90 14.25 -10.22 -0.01
C THR A 90 15.09 -11.05 -0.96
N ASN A 91 15.81 -10.38 -1.86
CA ASN A 91 16.88 -10.98 -2.64
C ASN A 91 18.04 -11.39 -1.71
N PHE A 92 18.45 -12.66 -1.78
CA PHE A 92 19.45 -13.22 -0.88
C PHE A 92 20.81 -12.50 -0.95
N PHE A 93 21.24 -12.06 -2.13
CA PHE A 93 22.56 -11.46 -2.33
C PHE A 93 22.61 -9.98 -1.94
N THR A 94 21.52 -9.25 -2.14
CA THR A 94 21.47 -7.80 -1.90
C THR A 94 20.76 -7.43 -0.61
N GLY A 95 19.98 -8.34 -0.01
CA GLY A 95 19.10 -8.07 1.12
C GLY A 95 17.87 -7.22 0.78
N LYS A 96 17.75 -6.73 -0.46
CA LYS A 96 16.67 -5.84 -0.88
C LYS A 96 15.40 -6.61 -1.21
N SER A 97 14.28 -6.12 -0.73
CA SER A 97 12.93 -6.50 -1.11
C SER A 97 12.46 -5.70 -2.33
N ARG A 98 11.35 -6.10 -2.94
CA ARG A 98 10.73 -5.32 -4.02
C ARG A 98 10.12 -4.01 -3.50
N LEU A 99 9.72 -3.98 -2.23
CA LEU A 99 9.25 -2.76 -1.60
C LEU A 99 10.34 -1.68 -1.54
N ASP A 100 11.62 -2.05 -1.51
CA ASP A 100 12.73 -1.10 -1.49
C ASP A 100 12.93 -0.37 -2.83
N ASP A 101 12.29 -0.83 -3.91
CA ASP A 101 12.26 -0.13 -5.20
C ASP A 101 11.27 1.06 -5.17
N PHE A 102 10.37 1.13 -4.19
CA PHE A 102 9.49 2.28 -3.98
C PHE A 102 10.21 3.40 -3.24
N ASP A 103 10.28 4.59 -3.84
CA ASP A 103 10.93 5.75 -3.23
C ASP A 103 10.07 6.38 -2.14
N PHE A 104 10.16 5.82 -0.94
CA PHE A 104 9.49 6.35 0.25
C PHE A 104 9.92 7.77 0.59
N VAL A 105 11.15 8.18 0.27
CA VAL A 105 11.66 9.50 0.64
C VAL A 105 10.96 10.57 -0.19
N GLU A 106 10.93 10.40 -1.51
CA GLU A 106 10.20 11.29 -2.40
C GLU A 106 8.69 11.25 -2.12
N PHE A 107 8.13 10.06 -1.85
CA PHE A 107 6.72 9.93 -1.49
C PHE A 107 6.38 10.75 -0.24
N LEU A 108 7.12 10.56 0.85
CA LEU A 108 6.88 11.23 2.14
C LEU A 108 7.22 12.74 2.12
N ASN A 109 8.01 13.20 1.14
CA ASN A 109 8.23 14.63 0.88
C ASN A 109 7.09 15.29 0.09
N GLY A 110 5.99 14.58 -0.18
CA GLY A 110 4.83 15.10 -0.91
C GLY A 110 4.97 15.06 -2.44
N ASN A 111 6.05 14.43 -2.94
CA ASN A 111 6.26 14.22 -4.37
C ASN A 111 5.67 12.87 -4.83
N GLY A 112 4.82 12.23 -4.02
CA GLY A 112 4.24 10.92 -4.32
C GLY A 112 3.55 10.82 -5.68
N ASN A 113 2.90 11.90 -6.13
CA ASN A 113 2.26 11.95 -7.45
C ASN A 113 3.25 12.06 -8.62
N LYS A 114 4.53 12.35 -8.35
CA LYS A 114 5.62 12.42 -9.34
C LYS A 114 6.39 11.10 -9.46
N LEU A 115 6.14 10.16 -8.56
CA LEU A 115 6.64 8.79 -8.67
C LEU A 115 5.83 7.97 -9.68
N LEU A 116 4.71 8.54 -10.16
CA LEU A 116 3.69 7.94 -11.02
C LEU A 116 3.81 8.44 -12.46
#